data_AF-A0A7W9JCG9-F1
#
_entry.id   AF-A0A7W9JCG9-F1
#
_cell.length_a   1.000
_cell.length_b   1.000
_cell.length_c   1.000
_cell.angle_alpha   90.00
_cell.angle_beta   90.00
_cell.angle_gamma   90.00
#
_symmetry.space_group_name_H-M   'P 1'
#
loop_
_entity.id
_entity.type
_entity.pdbx_description
1 polymer ?
#
loop_
_entity_poly.entity_id
_entity_poly.type
_entity_poly.pdbx_seq_one_letter_code
_entity_poly.pdbx_strand_id
1 'polypeptide(L)'
;MIESADEFVRLRTSDDPAEFRRAAHEPAGVDTWLEVIDRFPEMRVWVAHNKTVPLAVLELLRHDADERVQRMVLEKRSWARAHPDDTSRK
;
A
#
# COMPACT_ATOMS: atom_id res chain seq x y z
N MET A 1 2.03 -5.92 14.47
CA MET A 1 1.29 -6.06 13.20
C MET A 1 0.13 -5.09 13.25
N ILE A 2 -0.30 -4.50 12.13
CA ILE A 2 -1.54 -3.72 12.08
C ILE A 2 -2.69 -4.70 11.93
N GLU A 3 -3.68 -4.61 12.82
CA GLU A 3 -4.71 -5.64 12.97
C GLU A 3 -6.01 -5.30 12.23
N SER A 4 -6.24 -4.03 11.86
CA SER A 4 -7.46 -3.61 11.16
C SER A 4 -7.25 -2.41 10.23
N ALA A 5 -8.17 -2.22 9.29
CA ALA A 5 -8.17 -1.07 8.39
C ALA A 5 -8.34 0.25 9.16
N ASP A 6 -9.25 0.29 10.12
CA ASP A 6 -9.47 1.46 10.97
C ASP A 6 -8.21 1.82 11.79
N GLU A 7 -7.48 0.82 12.29
CA GLU A 7 -6.20 1.07 12.96
C GLU A 7 -5.19 1.70 12.00
N PHE A 8 -5.05 1.17 10.78
CA PHE A 8 -4.15 1.74 9.77
C PHE A 8 -4.46 3.21 9.52
N VAL A 9 -5.74 3.54 9.28
CA VAL A 9 -6.18 4.92 9.03
C VAL A 9 -5.87 5.81 10.22
N ARG A 10 -6.25 5.38 11.44
CA ARG A 10 -5.98 6.13 12.68
C ARG A 10 -4.49 6.43 12.85
N LEU A 11 -3.63 5.45 12.63
CA LEU A 11 -2.17 5.63 12.74
C LEU A 11 -1.64 6.56 11.63
N ARG A 12 -2.20 6.50 10.42
CA ARG A 12 -1.78 7.34 9.28
C ARG A 12 -2.18 8.80 9.44
N THR A 13 -3.29 9.06 10.10
CA THR A 13 -3.80 10.41 10.37
C THR A 13 -3.44 10.93 11.76
N SER A 14 -2.66 10.18 12.53
CA SER A 14 -2.23 10.60 13.86
C SER A 14 -1.20 11.72 13.79
N ASP A 15 -1.33 12.69 14.69
CA ASP A 15 -0.33 13.74 14.91
C ASP A 15 0.93 13.22 15.62
N ASP A 16 0.88 12.00 16.19
CA ASP A 16 2.06 11.37 16.80
C ASP A 16 3.00 10.83 15.69
N PRO A 17 4.23 11.38 15.57
CA PRO A 17 5.20 10.91 14.59
C PRO A 17 5.57 9.43 14.76
N ALA A 18 5.46 8.86 15.95
CA ALA A 18 5.71 7.45 16.21
C ALA A 18 4.61 6.57 15.61
N GLU A 19 3.34 6.91 15.82
CA GLU A 19 2.19 6.20 15.22
C GLU A 19 2.22 6.34 13.68
N PHE A 20 2.50 7.53 13.18
CA PHE A 20 2.65 7.76 11.74
C PHE A 20 3.78 6.92 11.15
N ARG A 21 4.95 6.85 11.80
CA ARG A 21 6.04 5.98 11.31
C ARG A 21 5.66 4.50 11.38
N ARG A 22 4.96 4.08 12.43
CA ARG A 22 4.49 2.71 12.62
C ARG A 22 3.63 2.25 11.44
N ALA A 23 2.65 3.05 11.01
CA ALA A 23 1.81 2.75 9.84
C ALA A 23 2.58 2.56 8.53
N ALA A 24 3.75 3.17 8.37
CA ALA A 24 4.55 3.06 7.14
C ALA A 24 5.42 1.78 7.07
N HIS A 25 5.68 1.15 8.21
CA HIS A 25 6.67 0.07 8.35
C HIS A 25 6.11 -1.23 8.88
N GLU A 26 5.01 -1.19 9.59
CA GLU A 26 4.43 -2.38 10.20
C GLU A 26 3.59 -3.16 9.18
N PRO A 27 3.73 -4.50 9.13
CA PRO A 27 2.93 -5.33 8.24
C PRO A 27 1.48 -5.43 8.74
N ALA A 28 0.57 -5.61 7.79
CA ALA A 28 -0.81 -6.00 8.01
C ALA A 28 -1.14 -7.26 7.18
N GLY A 29 -2.21 -7.96 7.55
CA GLY A 29 -2.73 -9.08 6.77
C GLY A 29 -3.23 -8.65 5.40
N VAL A 30 -3.33 -9.60 4.46
CA VAL A 30 -3.89 -9.33 3.12
C VAL A 30 -5.31 -8.79 3.25
N ASP A 31 -6.16 -9.44 4.05
CA ASP A 31 -7.55 -9.02 4.25
C ASP A 31 -7.64 -7.59 4.81
N THR A 32 -6.75 -7.23 5.74
CA THR A 32 -6.66 -5.87 6.27
C THR A 32 -6.35 -4.85 5.17
N TRP A 33 -5.41 -5.15 4.27
CA TRP A 33 -5.10 -4.25 3.16
C TRP A 33 -6.23 -4.12 2.15
N LEU A 34 -6.91 -5.24 1.84
CA LEU A 34 -8.07 -5.24 0.97
C LEU A 34 -9.19 -4.38 1.55
N GLU A 35 -9.43 -4.52 2.85
CA GLU A 35 -10.40 -3.71 3.58
C GLU A 35 -10.04 -2.22 3.55
N VAL A 36 -8.75 -1.84 3.68
CA VAL A 36 -8.31 -0.45 3.53
C VAL A 36 -8.62 0.08 2.13
N ILE A 37 -8.32 -0.69 1.09
CA ILE A 37 -8.52 -0.27 -0.32
C ILE A 37 -10.00 -0.07 -0.64
N ASP A 38 -10.86 -0.95 -0.11
CA ASP A 38 -12.30 -0.91 -0.33
C ASP A 38 -12.96 0.24 0.44
N ARG A 39 -12.69 0.35 1.75
CA ARG A 39 -13.36 1.30 2.65
C ARG A 39 -12.78 2.71 2.61
N PHE A 40 -11.48 2.85 2.32
CA PHE A 40 -10.76 4.14 2.41
C PHE A 40 -9.96 4.42 1.13
N PRO A 41 -10.63 4.81 0.03
CA PRO A 41 -9.98 5.06 -1.26
C PRO A 41 -8.83 6.09 -1.20
N GLU A 42 -8.94 7.09 -0.34
CA GLU A 42 -7.92 8.11 -0.09
C GLU A 42 -6.63 7.54 0.52
N MET A 43 -6.69 6.34 1.10
CA MET A 43 -5.56 5.67 1.75
C MET A 43 -4.78 4.76 0.80
N ARG A 44 -5.27 4.49 -0.41
CA ARG A 44 -4.64 3.58 -1.39
C ARG A 44 -3.23 4.02 -1.77
N VAL A 45 -2.97 5.31 -1.85
CA VAL A 45 -1.61 5.86 -2.08
C VAL A 45 -0.65 5.49 -0.95
N TRP A 46 -1.12 5.46 0.30
CA TRP A 46 -0.32 5.06 1.45
C TRP A 46 -0.10 3.56 1.50
N VAL A 47 -1.11 2.77 1.10
CA VAL A 47 -0.94 1.32 0.89
C VAL A 47 0.14 1.08 -0.18
N ALA A 48 0.04 1.70 -1.35
CA ALA A 48 1.06 1.62 -2.39
C ALA A 48 2.44 2.11 -1.92
N HIS A 49 2.52 3.05 -0.97
CA HIS A 49 3.81 3.47 -0.41
C HIS A 49 4.41 2.44 0.56
N ASN A 50 3.58 1.68 1.29
CA ASN A 50 4.06 0.81 2.35
C ASN A 50 4.96 -0.33 1.79
N LYS A 51 6.06 -0.61 2.49
CA LYS A 51 7.09 -1.57 2.06
C LYS A 51 6.73 -3.02 2.34
N THR A 52 5.77 -3.25 3.22
CA THR A 52 5.33 -4.57 3.68
C THR A 52 4.09 -5.07 2.95
N VAL A 53 3.54 -4.28 2.02
CA VAL A 53 2.36 -4.65 1.26
C VAL A 53 2.61 -5.92 0.44
N PRO A 54 1.77 -6.95 0.58
CA PRO A 54 1.86 -8.19 -0.19
C PRO A 54 1.68 -7.96 -1.69
N LEU A 55 2.30 -8.81 -2.52
CA LEU A 55 2.23 -8.71 -3.98
C LEU A 55 0.77 -8.76 -4.50
N ALA A 56 -0.07 -9.63 -3.94
CA ALA A 56 -1.49 -9.74 -4.32
C ALA A 56 -2.26 -8.40 -4.17
N VAL A 57 -1.89 -7.59 -3.18
CA VAL A 57 -2.49 -6.26 -2.99
C VAL A 57 -1.96 -5.27 -4.03
N LEU A 58 -0.67 -5.37 -4.40
CA LEU A 58 -0.08 -4.56 -5.46
C LEU A 58 -0.70 -4.86 -6.83
N GLU A 59 -1.04 -6.12 -7.10
CA GLU A 59 -1.72 -6.54 -8.34
C GLU A 59 -3.09 -5.87 -8.48
N LEU A 60 -3.81 -5.67 -7.39
CA LEU A 60 -5.05 -4.90 -7.40
C LEU A 60 -4.78 -3.41 -7.64
N LEU A 61 -3.81 -2.84 -6.92
CA LEU A 61 -3.47 -1.41 -7.03
C LEU A 61 -2.86 -1.01 -8.37
N ARG A 62 -2.32 -1.96 -9.15
CA ARG A 62 -1.86 -1.74 -10.54
C ARG A 62 -2.96 -1.19 -11.44
N HIS A 63 -4.22 -1.49 -11.14
CA HIS A 63 -5.40 -1.05 -11.88
C HIS A 63 -6.16 0.08 -11.19
N ASP A 64 -5.59 0.71 -10.15
CA ASP A 64 -6.26 1.78 -9.42
C ASP A 64 -6.52 3.00 -10.32
N ALA A 65 -7.59 3.75 -10.07
CA ALA A 65 -7.94 4.92 -10.86
C ALA A 65 -6.93 6.08 -10.72
N ASP A 66 -6.18 6.16 -9.62
CA ASP A 66 -5.16 7.19 -9.40
C ASP A 66 -3.82 6.75 -10.03
N GLU A 67 -3.38 7.49 -11.05
CA GLU A 67 -2.09 7.25 -11.73
C GLU A 67 -0.89 7.27 -10.77
N ARG A 68 -0.97 8.00 -9.65
CA ARG A 68 0.09 8.01 -8.64
C ARG A 68 0.20 6.65 -7.96
N VAL A 69 -0.93 6.03 -7.64
CA VAL A 69 -0.97 4.69 -7.06
C VAL A 69 -0.35 3.68 -8.03
N GLN A 70 -0.78 3.70 -9.29
CA GLN A 70 -0.24 2.81 -10.32
C GLN A 70 1.28 2.98 -10.48
N ARG A 71 1.77 4.22 -10.56
CA ARG A 71 3.21 4.52 -10.68
C ARG A 71 4.00 3.97 -9.51
N MET A 72 3.51 4.16 -8.29
CA MET A 72 4.17 3.66 -7.09
C MET A 72 4.26 2.13 -7.06
N VAL A 73 3.24 1.43 -7.57
CA VAL A 73 3.29 -0.02 -7.75
C VAL A 73 4.40 -0.40 -8.73
N LEU A 74 4.45 0.21 -9.91
CA LEU A 74 5.44 -0.08 -10.94
C LEU A 74 6.90 0.16 -10.49
N GLU A 75 7.12 1.17 -9.65
CA GLU A 75 8.44 1.52 -9.13
C GLU A 75 8.94 0.56 -8.04
N LYS A 76 8.08 -0.32 -7.51
CA LYS A 76 8.49 -1.26 -6.46
C LYS A 76 9.40 -2.34 -7.01
N ARG A 77 10.48 -2.60 -6.28
CA ARG A 77 11.38 -3.74 -6.55
C ARG A 77 10.68 -5.09 -6.45
N SER A 78 9.70 -5.25 -5.55
CA SER A 78 8.92 -6.48 -5.44
C SER A 78 8.06 -6.70 -6.67
N TRP A 79 7.43 -5.63 -7.18
CA TRP A 79 6.69 -5.65 -8.45
C TRP A 79 7.60 -6.02 -9.60
N ALA A 80 8.72 -5.31 -9.78
CA ALA A 80 9.67 -5.53 -10.85
C ALA A 80 10.23 -6.96 -10.92
N ARG A 81 10.39 -7.61 -9.77
CA ARG A 81 10.83 -9.01 -9.70
C ARG A 81 9.75 -10.00 -10.14
N ALA A 82 8.48 -9.70 -9.86
CA ALA A 82 7.36 -10.55 -10.22
C ALA A 82 6.85 -10.30 -11.65
N HIS A 83 6.92 -9.05 -12.11
CA HIS A 83 6.39 -8.56 -13.39
C HIS A 83 7.46 -7.75 -14.15
N PRO A 84 8.54 -8.38 -14.63
CA PRO A 84 9.68 -7.69 -15.24
C PRO A 84 9.30 -6.90 -16.49
N ASP A 85 8.37 -7.42 -17.30
CA ASP A 85 7.92 -6.81 -18.56
C ASP A 85 7.02 -5.59 -18.35
N ASP A 86 6.50 -5.40 -17.13
CA ASP A 86 5.49 -4.39 -16.81
C ASP A 86 6.12 -3.10 -16.21
N THR A 87 7.43 -3.11 -15.97
CA THR A 87 8.13 -1.97 -15.38
C THR A 87 8.50 -0.94 -16.45
N SER A 88 8.21 0.33 -16.19
CA SER A 88 8.56 1.45 -17.08
C SER A 88 10.07 1.74 -17.16
N ARG A 89 10.94 0.87 -16.67
CA ARG A 89 12.39 1.01 -16.85
C ARG A 89 12.77 0.53 -18.26
N LYS A 90 12.58 1.42 -19.23
CA LYS A 90 13.49 1.51 -20.38
C LYS A 90 14.69 2.38 -20.00
#